data_AF-A0A0C9XEM1-F1
#
_entry.id   AF-A0A0C9XEM1-F1
#
_cell.length_a   1.000
_cell.length_b   1.000
_cell.length_c   1.000
_cell.angle_alpha   90.00
_cell.angle_beta   90.00
_cell.angle_gamma   90.00
#
_symmetry.space_group_name_H-M   'P 1'
#
loop_
_entity.id
_entity.type
_entity.pdbx_description
1 polymer ?
#
loop_
_entity_poly.entity_id
_entity_poly.type
_entity_poly.pdbx_seq_one_letter_code
_entity_poly.pdbx_strand_id
1 'polypeptide(L)'
;MLSTCLSLGRRNLQRRSRECVRCIATPSTADTEHTREQLRQLLRETAQSVAVVTTLVPSDPRADTNDGGCEKCHANAQGVYHGATLSSFTSIALDPLPLVAFSLRIPSRMATALNTHVNNISNTSTAHMVINILSAAQPDLAVKFSRPDLHPRPL
;
A
#
# COMPACT_ATOMS: atom_id res chain seq x y z
N MET A 1 -21.75 -58.76 3.00
CA MET A 1 -23.05 -59.25 2.47
C MET A 1 -24.17 -58.43 3.11
N LEU A 2 -25.24 -58.14 2.35
CA LEU A 2 -26.39 -57.25 2.63
C LEU A 2 -26.04 -55.77 2.36
N SER A 3 -26.39 -55.10 1.25
CA SER A 3 -27.56 -55.11 0.36
C SER A 3 -28.88 -54.87 1.08
N THR A 4 -29.39 -53.63 1.03
CA THR A 4 -30.80 -53.35 0.73
C THR A 4 -30.99 -51.92 0.21
N CYS A 5 -31.62 -51.81 -0.96
CA CYS A 5 -32.15 -50.61 -1.59
C CYS A 5 -33.42 -50.10 -0.89
N LEU A 6 -33.74 -48.80 -1.02
CA LEU A 6 -35.08 -48.19 -1.05
C LEU A 6 -34.88 -46.71 -1.50
N SER A 7 -35.03 -46.40 -2.79
CA SER A 7 -36.25 -45.95 -3.48
C SER A 7 -36.62 -44.47 -3.30
N LEU A 8 -36.64 -43.78 -4.45
CA LEU A 8 -37.51 -42.67 -4.87
C LEU A 8 -37.67 -41.45 -3.95
N GLY A 9 -37.09 -40.33 -4.40
CA GLY A 9 -37.49 -38.99 -4.02
C GLY A 9 -37.17 -37.99 -5.13
N ARG A 10 -37.89 -38.07 -6.26
CA ARG A 10 -37.89 -37.01 -7.29
C ARG A 10 -38.42 -35.72 -6.68
N ARG A 11 -37.52 -34.82 -6.27
CA ARG A 11 -37.88 -33.44 -5.97
C ARG A 11 -37.45 -32.55 -7.13
N ASN A 12 -38.44 -32.23 -7.97
CA ASN A 12 -38.41 -31.10 -8.88
C ASN A 12 -38.24 -29.82 -8.06
N LEU A 13 -37.06 -29.22 -8.11
CA LEU A 13 -36.88 -27.82 -7.79
C LEU A 13 -36.43 -27.13 -9.08
N GLN A 14 -37.41 -26.50 -9.73
CA GLN A 14 -37.21 -25.56 -10.82
C GLN A 14 -36.14 -24.56 -10.41
N ARG A 15 -34.95 -24.75 -10.98
CA ARG A 15 -33.86 -23.78 -11.02
C ARG A 15 -34.40 -22.56 -11.78
N ARG A 16 -34.99 -21.60 -11.07
CA ARG A 16 -35.17 -20.23 -11.60
C ARG A 16 -33.76 -19.68 -11.78
N SER A 17 -33.21 -19.90 -12.96
CA SER A 17 -32.11 -19.12 -13.51
C SER A 17 -32.60 -17.68 -13.53
N ARG A 18 -32.30 -16.93 -12.46
CA ARG A 18 -32.26 -15.48 -12.55
C ARG A 18 -31.05 -15.19 -13.40
N GLU A 19 -31.27 -15.07 -14.71
CA GLU A 19 -30.42 -14.28 -15.58
C GLU A 19 -30.34 -12.89 -14.96
N CYS A 20 -29.33 -12.70 -14.12
CA CYS A 20 -28.85 -11.37 -13.79
C CYS A 20 -28.19 -10.88 -15.07
N VAL A 21 -29.01 -10.35 -15.99
CA VAL A 21 -28.54 -9.50 -17.07
C VAL A 21 -27.78 -8.39 -16.38
N ARG A 22 -26.45 -8.52 -16.39
CA ARG A 22 -25.53 -7.54 -15.85
C ARG A 22 -25.57 -6.37 -16.82
N CYS A 23 -26.56 -5.50 -16.65
CA CYS A 23 -26.52 -4.16 -17.20
C CYS A 23 -25.28 -3.51 -16.57
N ILE A 24 -24.17 -3.49 -17.31
CA ILE A 24 -23.06 -2.60 -17.03
C ILE A 24 -23.60 -1.22 -17.40
N ALA A 25 -24.39 -0.65 -16.49
CA ALA A 25 -24.72 0.76 -16.54
C ALA A 25 -23.39 1.48 -16.42
N THR A 26 -23.03 2.27 -17.44
CA THR A 26 -21.97 3.25 -17.30
C THR A 26 -22.39 4.20 -16.18
N PRO A 27 -21.71 4.20 -15.03
CA PRO A 27 -22.11 5.07 -13.95
C PRO A 27 -21.94 6.52 -14.40
N SER A 28 -22.97 7.33 -14.16
CA SER A 28 -22.85 8.79 -14.24
C SER A 28 -21.68 9.22 -13.35
N THR A 29 -20.78 10.06 -13.87
CA THR A 29 -19.59 10.52 -13.14
C THR A 29 -19.96 11.21 -11.81
N ALA A 30 -21.12 11.87 -11.77
CA ALA A 30 -21.67 12.49 -10.56
C ALA A 30 -22.00 11.45 -9.46
N ASP A 31 -22.50 10.28 -9.86
CA ASP A 31 -22.90 9.21 -8.95
C ASP A 31 -21.69 8.50 -8.33
N THR A 32 -20.61 8.33 -9.12
CA THR A 32 -19.33 7.80 -8.62
C THR A 32 -18.62 8.73 -7.66
N GLU A 33 -18.63 10.05 -7.90
CA GLU A 33 -18.02 11.01 -6.99
C GLU A 33 -18.78 11.09 -5.67
N HIS A 34 -20.12 11.09 -5.71
CA HIS A 34 -20.95 11.05 -4.51
C HIS A 34 -20.67 9.78 -3.68
N THR A 35 -20.64 8.61 -4.33
CA THR A 35 -20.31 7.33 -3.67
C THR A 35 -18.91 7.33 -3.06
N ARG A 36 -17.92 7.88 -3.79
CA ARG A 36 -16.53 7.98 -3.32
C ARG A 36 -16.42 8.87 -2.08
N GLU A 37 -17.13 10.00 -2.07
CA GLU A 37 -17.15 10.92 -0.94
C GLU A 37 -17.83 10.31 0.29
N GLN A 38 -18.97 9.63 0.10
CA GLN A 38 -19.64 8.90 1.19
C GLN A 38 -18.75 7.79 1.77
N LEU A 39 -18.10 7.01 0.92
CA LEU A 39 -17.13 6.00 1.36
C LEU A 39 -15.99 6.65 2.15
N ARG A 40 -15.48 7.79 1.68
CA ARG A 40 -14.41 8.53 2.35
C ARG A 40 -14.86 9.08 3.70
N GLN A 41 -16.11 9.50 3.84
CA GLN A 41 -16.69 9.96 5.09
C GLN A 41 -16.82 8.78 6.08
N LEU A 42 -17.37 7.66 5.63
CA LEU A 42 -17.47 6.44 6.44
C LEU A 42 -16.09 5.98 6.94
N LEU A 43 -15.10 5.93 6.05
CA LEU A 43 -13.73 5.55 6.41
C LEU A 43 -13.06 6.54 7.38
N ARG A 44 -13.48 7.81 7.40
CA ARG A 44 -12.98 8.80 8.35
C ARG A 44 -13.57 8.63 9.75
N GLU A 45 -14.78 8.10 9.86
CA GLU A 45 -15.44 7.81 11.15
C GLU A 45 -14.90 6.53 11.79
N THR A 46 -14.30 5.63 11.00
CA THR A 46 -13.63 4.44 11.53
C THR A 46 -12.25 4.77 12.11
N ALA A 47 -11.90 4.14 13.24
CA ALA A 47 -10.57 4.26 13.81
C ALA A 47 -9.54 3.57 12.88
N GLN A 48 -8.72 4.38 12.20
CA GLN A 48 -7.62 3.89 11.36
C GLN A 48 -6.29 4.11 12.09
N SER A 49 -5.49 3.06 12.20
CA SER A 49 -4.10 3.20 12.64
C SER A 49 -3.33 4.08 11.65
N VAL A 50 -2.46 4.95 12.16
CA VAL A 50 -1.58 5.76 11.32
C VAL A 50 -0.17 5.18 11.38
N ALA A 51 0.39 4.87 10.22
CA ALA A 51 1.73 4.36 10.07
C ALA A 51 2.54 5.25 9.13
N VAL A 52 3.86 5.28 9.30
CA VAL A 52 4.79 5.88 8.36
C VAL A 52 5.66 4.79 7.77
N VAL A 53 5.57 4.61 6.46
CA VAL A 53 6.51 3.76 5.72
C VAL A 53 7.71 4.59 5.32
N THR A 54 8.91 4.06 5.53
CA THR A 54 10.17 4.67 5.11
C THR A 54 10.98 3.68 4.29
N THR A 55 11.60 4.16 3.21
CA THR A 55 12.50 3.38 2.35
C THR A 55 13.72 4.21 1.95
N LEU A 56 14.79 3.53 1.59
CA LEU A 56 15.94 4.14 0.94
C LEU A 56 15.61 4.43 -0.53
N VAL A 57 15.93 5.62 -1.02
CA VAL A 57 15.86 5.91 -2.45
C VAL A 57 17.23 5.60 -3.05
N PRO A 58 17.33 4.64 -4.00
CA PRO A 58 18.57 4.40 -4.72
C PRO A 58 19.04 5.69 -5.40
N SER A 59 20.25 6.12 -5.07
CA SER A 59 20.87 7.26 -5.75
C SER A 59 21.54 6.74 -7.02
N ASP A 60 21.30 7.38 -8.16
CA ASP A 60 21.95 6.99 -9.40
C ASP A 60 23.47 7.20 -9.26
N PRO A 61 24.31 6.16 -9.41
CA PRO A 61 25.77 6.27 -9.27
C PRO A 61 26.45 7.05 -10.41
N ARG A 62 25.67 7.70 -11.28
CA ARG A 62 26.17 8.45 -12.45
C ARG A 62 26.18 9.97 -12.26
N ALA A 63 25.67 10.48 -11.13
CA ALA A 63 25.64 11.92 -10.86
C ALA A 63 26.99 12.51 -10.41
N ASP A 64 28.00 11.68 -10.09
CA ASP A 64 29.25 12.14 -9.46
C ASP A 64 30.42 12.33 -10.45
N THR A 65 30.21 12.32 -11.77
CA THR A 65 31.34 12.32 -12.74
C THR A 65 31.57 13.62 -13.51
N ASN A 66 31.02 14.77 -13.12
CA ASN A 66 31.40 16.07 -13.72
C ASN A 66 31.08 17.25 -12.80
N ASP A 67 31.93 17.53 -11.80
CA ASP A 67 32.36 18.91 -11.58
C ASP A 67 33.66 18.97 -10.77
N GLY A 68 34.62 19.76 -11.25
CA GLY A 68 35.90 19.96 -10.59
C GLY A 68 35.78 20.98 -9.46
N GLY A 69 36.16 20.57 -8.25
CA GLY A 69 36.56 21.49 -7.18
C GLY A 69 35.52 21.81 -6.11
N CYS A 70 35.49 21.02 -5.04
CA CYS A 70 35.69 21.54 -3.68
C CYS A 70 35.91 20.38 -2.69
N GLU A 71 37.13 20.27 -2.17
CA GLU A 71 37.43 19.44 -1.01
C GLU A 71 36.81 20.10 0.23
N LYS A 72 35.55 19.74 0.55
CA LYS A 72 34.90 19.84 1.87
C LYS A 72 33.48 19.29 1.77
N CYS A 73 33.29 18.02 2.15
CA CYS A 73 32.13 17.49 2.88
C CYS A 73 32.35 16.00 3.18
N HIS A 74 33.25 15.69 4.12
CA HIS A 74 33.29 14.39 4.79
C HIS A 74 32.05 14.25 5.72
N ALA A 75 30.86 14.08 5.15
CA ALA A 75 29.63 13.60 5.78
C ALA A 75 28.51 13.51 4.73
N ASN A 76 27.78 12.40 4.69
CA ASN A 76 26.53 12.18 3.95
C ASN A 76 26.59 11.63 2.51
N ALA A 77 27.36 10.55 2.30
CA ALA A 77 26.91 9.48 1.40
C ALA A 77 25.80 8.61 2.05
N GLN A 78 24.94 9.23 2.87
CA GLN A 78 23.80 8.57 3.50
C GLN A 78 22.66 8.61 2.47
N GLY A 79 22.28 7.45 1.94
CA GLY A 79 21.23 7.34 0.92
C GLY A 79 19.99 8.16 1.28
N VAL A 80 19.45 8.90 0.30
CA VAL A 80 18.27 9.74 0.53
C VAL A 80 17.10 8.85 0.91
N TYR A 81 16.57 8.98 2.12
CA TYR A 81 15.37 8.26 2.53
C TYR A 81 14.12 8.99 2.03
N HIS A 82 13.09 8.21 1.73
CA HIS A 82 11.75 8.72 1.45
C HIS A 82 10.76 8.06 2.38
N GLY A 83 9.77 8.81 2.84
CA GLY A 83 8.71 8.31 3.70
C GLY A 83 7.34 8.77 3.25
N ALA A 84 6.32 8.01 3.63
CA ALA A 84 4.93 8.31 3.36
C ALA A 84 4.04 7.90 4.53
N THR A 85 3.11 8.77 4.91
CA THR A 85 2.07 8.46 5.90
C THR A 85 0.96 7.62 5.26
N LEU A 86 0.56 6.55 5.95
CA LEU A 86 -0.44 5.59 5.52
C LEU A 86 -1.47 5.36 6.62
N SER A 87 -2.75 5.35 6.24
CA SER A 87 -3.85 4.86 7.10
C SER A 87 -4.39 3.51 6.64
N SER A 88 -3.85 2.95 5.55
CA SER A 88 -4.26 1.68 4.94
C SER A 88 -3.43 0.48 5.40
N PHE A 89 -2.59 0.65 6.42
CA PHE A 89 -1.75 -0.43 6.95
C PHE A 89 -2.60 -1.49 7.65
N THR A 90 -2.42 -2.75 7.29
CA THR A 90 -3.13 -3.88 7.88
C THR A 90 -2.25 -5.13 7.95
N SER A 91 -2.47 -5.96 8.98
CA SER A 91 -1.87 -7.29 9.10
C SER A 91 -2.77 -8.31 8.42
N ILE A 92 -2.20 -9.14 7.54
CA ILE A 92 -2.91 -10.16 6.75
C ILE A 92 -2.76 -11.55 7.37
N ALA A 93 -1.54 -11.92 7.79
CA ALA A 93 -1.24 -13.22 8.38
C ALA A 93 -0.11 -13.11 9.39
N LEU A 94 -0.07 -14.03 10.36
CA LEU A 94 1.02 -14.14 11.34
C LEU A 94 1.83 -15.44 11.15
N ASP A 95 1.17 -16.53 10.75
CA ASP A 95 1.74 -17.86 10.52
C ASP A 95 1.17 -18.41 9.21
N PRO A 96 1.96 -19.07 8.32
CA PRO A 96 3.38 -19.43 8.45
C PRO A 96 4.37 -18.29 8.14
N LEU A 97 3.89 -17.18 7.59
CA LEU A 97 4.70 -16.01 7.26
C LEU A 97 3.94 -14.75 7.70
N PRO A 98 4.60 -13.80 8.40
CA PRO A 98 3.98 -12.54 8.76
C PRO A 98 3.77 -11.70 7.50
N LEU A 99 2.52 -11.46 7.14
CA LEU A 99 2.13 -10.69 5.97
C LEU A 99 1.43 -9.42 6.40
N VAL A 100 1.81 -8.32 5.76
CA VAL A 100 1.17 -7.01 5.92
C VAL A 100 0.78 -6.46 4.54
N ALA A 101 -0.22 -5.59 4.51
CA ALA A 101 -0.63 -4.92 3.29
C ALA A 101 -0.87 -3.42 3.56
N PHE A 102 -0.64 -2.63 2.52
CA PHE A 102 -0.99 -1.22 2.46
C PHE A 102 -1.17 -0.81 1.00
N SER A 103 -1.77 0.35 0.76
CA SER A 103 -2.03 0.87 -0.59
C SER A 103 -1.36 2.22 -0.79
N LEU A 104 -0.69 2.37 -1.94
CA LEU A 104 -0.09 3.64 -2.40
C LEU A 104 -0.83 4.13 -3.64
N ARG A 105 -1.21 5.41 -3.66
CA ARG A 105 -1.76 6.06 -4.86
C ARG A 105 -0.66 6.24 -5.91
N ILE A 106 -0.97 6.01 -7.18
CA ILE A 106 -0.06 6.27 -8.30
C ILE A 106 -0.44 7.60 -8.97
N PRO A 107 0.53 8.44 -9.36
CA PRO A 107 1.98 8.27 -9.18
C PRO A 107 2.43 8.43 -7.72
N SER A 108 3.44 7.66 -7.30
CA SER A 108 4.07 7.78 -5.97
C SER A 108 5.56 7.48 -6.03
N ARG A 109 6.37 8.38 -5.46
CA ARG A 109 7.83 8.22 -5.32
C ARG A 109 8.18 7.01 -4.44
N MET A 110 7.39 6.76 -3.39
CA MET A 110 7.52 5.58 -2.53
C MET A 110 7.30 4.30 -3.33
N ALA A 111 6.25 4.25 -4.17
CA ALA A 111 5.98 3.07 -4.99
C ALA A 111 7.12 2.78 -5.98
N THR A 112 7.67 3.83 -6.61
CA THR A 112 8.85 3.71 -7.48
C THR A 112 10.06 3.16 -6.72
N ALA A 113 10.38 3.71 -5.55
CA ALA A 113 11.53 3.27 -4.75
C ALA A 113 11.40 1.80 -4.31
N LEU A 114 10.22 1.37 -3.85
CA LEU A 114 9.96 -0.02 -3.47
C LEU A 114 10.11 -0.98 -4.65
N ASN A 115 9.60 -0.61 -5.84
CA ASN A 115 9.77 -1.43 -7.04
C ASN A 115 11.24 -1.58 -7.45
N THR A 116 12.05 -0.53 -7.29
CA THR A 116 13.49 -0.61 -7.56
C THR A 116 14.17 -1.60 -6.63
N HIS A 117 13.80 -1.63 -5.34
CA HIS A 117 14.32 -2.61 -4.37
C HIS A 117 13.92 -4.04 -4.69
N VAL A 118 12.66 -4.26 -5.10
CA VAL A 118 12.18 -5.58 -5.54
C VAL A 118 12.91 -6.06 -6.79
N ASN A 119 13.31 -5.17 -7.70
CA ASN A 119 14.05 -5.57 -8.89
C ASN A 119 15.55 -5.79 -8.63
N ASN A 120 16.08 -5.23 -7.53
CA ASN A 120 17.49 -5.31 -7.13
C ASN A 120 17.78 -6.43 -6.10
N ILE A 121 16.92 -7.46 -6.02
CA ILE A 121 17.00 -8.61 -5.08
C ILE A 121 18.38 -9.31 -5.04
N SER A 122 19.25 -9.03 -6.01
CA SER A 122 20.47 -9.78 -6.24
C SER A 122 21.48 -9.84 -5.09
N ASN A 123 21.57 -8.91 -4.11
CA ASN A 123 22.68 -8.97 -3.13
C ASN A 123 22.57 -8.17 -1.81
N THR A 124 21.40 -7.74 -1.34
CA THR A 124 21.34 -6.88 -0.14
C THR A 124 20.59 -7.50 1.04
N SER A 125 21.33 -7.80 2.12
CA SER A 125 20.79 -8.19 3.44
C SER A 125 20.05 -7.05 4.16
N THR A 126 19.71 -5.97 3.45
CA THR A 126 19.16 -4.74 4.01
C THR A 126 17.65 -4.70 3.84
N ALA A 127 16.93 -4.26 4.87
CA ALA A 127 15.48 -4.10 4.79
C ALA A 127 15.09 -3.14 3.66
N HIS A 128 14.18 -3.59 2.78
CA HIS A 128 13.67 -2.76 1.66
C HIS A 128 12.81 -1.59 2.14
N MET A 129 12.13 -1.75 3.27
CA MET A 129 11.31 -0.74 3.91
C MET A 129 11.18 -0.99 5.40
N VAL A 130 10.82 0.06 6.14
CA VAL A 130 10.46 0.01 7.56
C VAL A 130 9.08 0.63 7.73
N ILE A 131 8.24 0.01 8.56
CA ILE A 131 6.91 0.51 8.89
C ILE A 131 6.92 0.92 10.35
N ASN A 132 6.66 2.20 10.60
CA ASN A 132 6.59 2.77 11.95
C ASN A 132 5.13 3.03 12.30
N ILE A 133 4.61 2.35 13.33
CA ILE A 133 3.26 2.60 13.84
C ILE A 133 3.33 3.81 14.78
N LEU A 134 2.60 4.88 14.46
CA LEU A 134 2.65 6.11 15.23
C LEU A 134 1.74 6.04 16.45
N SER A 135 2.23 6.57 17.56
CA SER A 135 1.42 6.79 18.76
C SER A 135 0.54 8.04 18.62
N ALA A 136 -0.46 8.17 19.51
CA ALA A 136 -1.31 9.36 19.59
C ALA A 136 -0.51 10.66 19.87
N ALA A 137 0.72 10.55 20.39
CA ALA A 137 1.59 11.68 20.67
C ALA A 137 2.41 12.17 19.46
N GLN A 138 2.29 11.51 18.30
CA GLN A 138 3.10 11.81 17.11
C GLN A 138 2.30 12.29 15.87
N PRO A 139 1.29 13.18 16.02
CA PRO A 139 0.55 13.69 14.87
C PRO A 139 1.43 14.54 13.94
N ASP A 140 2.41 15.26 14.48
CA ASP A 140 3.30 16.14 13.71
C ASP A 140 4.15 15.34 12.71
N LEU A 141 4.62 14.14 13.10
CA LEU A 141 5.34 13.25 12.19
C LEU A 141 4.42 12.75 11.08
N ALA A 142 3.18 12.37 11.40
CA ALA A 142 2.20 11.97 10.39
C ALA A 142 1.97 13.08 9.36
N VAL A 143 1.86 14.34 9.79
CA VAL A 143 1.70 15.48 8.89
C VAL A 143 2.96 15.68 8.05
N LYS A 144 4.14 15.65 8.67
CA LYS A 144 5.44 15.84 8.00
C LYS A 144 5.64 14.86 6.84
N PHE A 145 5.36 13.58 7.07
CA PHE A 145 5.48 12.51 6.06
C PHE A 145 4.28 12.42 5.10
N SER A 146 3.21 13.20 5.30
CA SER A 146 2.08 13.28 4.37
C SER A 146 2.25 14.34 3.29
N ARG A 147 3.15 15.32 3.52
CA ARG A 147 3.36 16.48 2.62
C ARG A 147 4.79 16.51 2.08
N PRO A 148 5.09 15.73 1.03
CA PRO A 148 6.42 15.71 0.44
C PRO A 148 6.83 17.07 -0.14
N ASP A 149 5.87 17.91 -0.54
CA ASP A 149 6.12 19.24 -1.10
C ASP A 149 6.66 20.22 -0.05
N LEU A 150 6.20 20.09 1.20
CA LEU A 150 6.61 20.96 2.31
C LEU A 150 7.88 20.44 3.00
N HIS A 151 8.06 19.11 3.03
CA HIS A 151 9.19 18.47 3.70
C HIS A 151 9.86 17.45 2.78
N PRO A 152 10.70 17.90 1.82
CA PRO A 152 11.38 16.99 0.89
C PRO A 152 12.42 16.09 1.58
N ARG A 153 12.91 16.48 2.77
CA ARG A 153 13.77 15.68 3.64
C ARG A 153 13.22 15.71 5.07
N PRO A 154 12.29 14.81 5.40
CA PRO A 154 11.83 14.70 6.77
C PRO A 154 12.95 14.09 7.62
N LEU A 155 13.62 14.94 8.42
CA LEU A 155 14.55 14.54 9.49
C LEU A 155 13.94 13.45 10.37
#